data_AF-A0A662RVU3-F1
#
_entry.id   AF-A0A662RVU3-F1
#
_cell.length_a   1.000
_cell.length_b   1.000
_cell.length_c   1.000
_cell.angle_alpha   90.00
_cell.angle_beta   90.00
_cell.angle_gamma   90.00
#
_symmetry.space_group_name_H-M   'P 1'
#
loop_
_entity.id
_entity.type
_entity.pdbx_description
1 polymer ?
#
loop_
_entity_poly.entity_id
_entity_poly.type
_entity_poly.pdbx_seq_one_letter_code
_entity_poly.pdbx_strand_id
1 'polypeptide(L)' 'MKKGLKMEMIRVLKEMPSFVSIDGRNYRLYREDIVMLPEANADTLCRKGYAVKIHYGRAMREECEER' A
#
# COMPACT_ATOMS: atom_id res chain seq x y z
N MET A 1 -4.63 -1.78 23.09
CA MET A 1 -5.27 -1.96 21.77
C MET A 1 -4.20 -1.79 20.70
N LYS A 2 -3.92 -2.82 19.89
CA LYS A 2 -2.91 -2.72 18.82
C LYS A 2 -3.51 -1.88 17.69
N LYS A 3 -2.98 -0.68 17.43
CA LYS A 3 -3.37 0.09 16.25
C LYS A 3 -3.15 -0.79 15.00
N GLY A 4 -4.20 -0.98 14.21
CA GLY A 4 -4.08 -1.66 12.91
C GLY A 4 -3.14 -0.88 12.00
N LEU A 5 -2.44 -1.58 11.11
CA LEU A 5 -1.61 -0.93 10.10
C LEU A 5 -2.52 -0.19 9.11
N LYS A 6 -2.25 1.10 8.87
CA LYS A 6 -2.92 1.85 7.83
C LYS A 6 -2.50 1.31 6.46
N MET A 7 -3.47 0.99 5.62
CA MET A 7 -3.26 0.39 4.29
C MET A 7 -3.53 1.41 3.20
N GLU A 8 -2.75 1.35 2.14
CA GLU A 8 -2.85 2.23 0.97
C GLU A 8 -2.89 1.39 -0.30
N MET A 9 -3.73 1.79 -1.26
CA MET A 9 -3.80 1.16 -2.57
C MET A 9 -2.79 1.82 -3.51
N ILE A 10 -1.97 1.00 -4.16
CA ILE A 10 -0.96 1.46 -5.12
C ILE A 10 -1.06 0.69 -6.44
N ARG A 11 -0.67 1.36 -7.54
CA ARG A 11 -0.36 0.73 -8.83
C ARG A 11 1.14 0.70 -9.04
N VAL A 12 1.66 -0.47 -9.38
CA VAL A 12 3.09 -0.68 -9.63
C VAL A 12 3.45 -0.24 -11.04
N LEU A 13 4.47 0.59 -11.19
CA LEU A 13 4.90 1.16 -12.47
C LEU A 13 6.03 0.35 -13.12
N LYS A 14 6.82 -0.39 -12.33
CA LYS A 14 8.03 -1.10 -12.77
C LYS A 14 8.17 -2.40 -12.01
N GLU A 15 8.74 -3.41 -12.65
CA GLU A 15 9.06 -4.68 -12.00
C GLU A 15 10.13 -4.46 -10.91
N MET A 16 10.00 -5.19 -9.80
CA MET A 16 10.91 -5.10 -8.66
C MET A 16 11.16 -6.47 -8.02
N PRO A 17 12.30 -6.66 -7.33
CA PRO A 17 12.54 -7.85 -6.53
C PRO A 17 11.49 -8.02 -5.43
N SER A 18 11.29 -9.26 -4.99
CA SER A 18 10.43 -9.55 -3.84
C SER A 18 10.95 -8.87 -2.58
N PHE A 19 10.06 -8.42 -1.70
CA PHE A 19 10.41 -7.74 -0.46
C PHE A 19 9.51 -8.14 0.70
N VAL A 20 10.07 -8.08 1.91
CA VAL A 20 9.31 -8.30 3.14
C VAL A 20 8.73 -6.97 3.61
N SER A 21 7.44 -6.98 3.87
CA SER A 21 6.68 -5.83 4.34
C SER A 21 6.66 -5.76 5.88
N ILE A 22 6.28 -4.62 6.44
CA ILE A 22 6.24 -4.42 7.90
C ILE A 22 5.17 -5.28 8.60
N ASP A 23 4.23 -5.83 7.83
CA ASP A 23 3.25 -6.82 8.29
C ASP A 23 3.82 -8.26 8.28
N GLY A 24 5.10 -8.43 7.93
CA GLY A 24 5.79 -9.72 7.87
C GLY A 24 5.49 -10.54 6.62
N ARG A 25 4.74 -10.01 5.66
CA ARG A 25 4.41 -10.72 4.41
C ARG A 25 5.46 -10.46 3.34
N ASN A 26 5.72 -11.45 2.51
CA ASN A 26 6.61 -11.32 1.34
C ASN A 26 5.76 -10.96 0.11
N TYR A 27 6.10 -9.86 -0.55
CA TYR A 27 5.41 -9.36 -1.73
C TYR A 27 6.31 -9.50 -2.95
N ARG A 28 5.76 -10.09 -4.01
CA ARG A 28 6.33 -10.11 -5.35
C ARG A 28 5.37 -9.37 -6.27
N LEU A 29 5.80 -8.21 -6.76
CA LEU A 29 4.96 -7.29 -7.51
C LEU A 29 5.49 -7.12 -8.93
N TYR A 30 4.58 -7.19 -9.89
CA TYR A 30 4.87 -6.96 -11.29
C TYR A 30 4.32 -5.61 -11.75
N ARG A 31 4.79 -5.18 -12.92
CA ARG A 31 4.33 -3.93 -13.52
C ARG A 31 2.80 -3.99 -13.77
N GLU A 32 2.12 -2.88 -13.49
CA GLU A 32 0.67 -2.69 -13.52
C GLU A 32 -0.14 -3.39 -12.42
N ASP A 33 0.50 -4.14 -11.50
CA ASP A 33 -0.23 -4.72 -10.37
C ASP A 33 -0.86 -3.62 -9.50
N ILE A 34 -2.11 -3.84 -9.10
CA ILE A 34 -2.83 -3.02 -8.13
C ILE A 34 -2.92 -3.80 -6.82
N VAL A 35 -2.26 -3.30 -5.78
CA VAL A 35 -2.17 -3.97 -4.48
C VAL A 35 -2.43 -3.03 -3.32
N MET A 36 -2.87 -3.59 -2.19
CA MET A 36 -2.94 -2.89 -0.92
C MET A 36 -1.74 -3.25 -0.04
N LEU A 37 -1.03 -2.23 0.43
CA LEU A 37 0.15 -2.37 1.27
C LEU A 37 0.07 -1.44 2.48
N PRO A 38 0.81 -1.73 3.56
CA PRO A 38 0.97 -0.77 4.64
C PRO A 38 1.51 0.57 4.13
N GLU A 39 1.02 1.68 4.68
CA GLU A 39 1.33 3.05 4.26
C GLU A 39 2.85 3.31 4.19
N ALA A 40 3.61 2.84 5.19
CA ALA A 40 5.06 2.98 5.23
C ALA A 40 5.76 2.37 4.00
N ASN A 41 5.23 1.26 3.50
CA ASN A 41 5.76 0.57 2.33
C ASN A 41 5.31 1.24 1.05
N ALA A 42 4.04 1.59 0.95
CA ALA A 42 3.49 2.35 -0.17
C ALA A 42 4.26 3.66 -0.39
N ASP A 43 4.53 4.42 0.68
CA ASP A 43 5.31 5.65 0.63
C ASP A 43 6.73 5.41 0.13
N THR A 44 7.39 4.36 0.61
CA THR A 44 8.74 4.01 0.17
C THR A 44 8.78 3.67 -1.32
N LEU A 45 7.80 2.89 -1.81
CA LEU A 45 7.69 2.52 -3.22
C LEU A 45 7.38 3.73 -4.10
N CYS A 46 6.50 4.62 -3.65
CA CYS A 46 6.18 5.85 -4.36
C CYS A 46 7.37 6.82 -4.40
N ARG A 47 8.08 7.03 -3.29
CA ARG A 47 9.27 7.90 -3.24
C ARG A 47 10.39 7.42 -4.16
N LYS A 48 10.55 6.10 -4.32
CA LYS A 48 11.52 5.48 -5.23
C LYS A 48 11.03 5.42 -6.69
N GLY A 49 9.79 5.82 -6.97
CA GLY A 49 9.22 5.79 -8.33
C GLY A 49 8.89 4.39 -8.85
N TYR A 50 8.70 3.41 -7.97
CA TYR A 50 8.25 2.05 -8.32
C TYR A 50 6.74 1.94 -8.43
N ALA A 51 5.99 2.81 -7.75
CA ALA A 51 4.53 2.75 -7.70
C ALA A 51 3.90 4.13 -7.55
N VAL A 52 2.60 4.23 -7.79
CA VAL A 52 1.78 5.43 -7.54
C VAL A 52 0.58 5.07 -6.70
N LYS A 53 0.20 5.94 -5.76
CA LYS A 53 -1.04 5.76 -4.99
C LYS A 53 -2.25 5.90 -5.89
N ILE A 54 -3.21 5.01 -5.72
CA ILE A 54 -4.53 5.12 -6.34
C ILE A 54 -5.47 5.64 -5.27
N HIS A 55 -6.10 6.78 -5.55
CA HIS A 55 -7.21 7.28 -4.76
C HIS A 55 -8.50 7.03 -5.55
N TYR A 56 -9.40 6.24 -4.98
CA TYR A 56 -10.75 6.13 -5.50
C TYR A 56 -11.59 7.32 -5.01
N GLY A 57 -12.51 7.81 -5.85
CA GLY A 57 -13.29 9.02 -5.60
C GLY A 57 -13.96 9.03 -4.23
N ARG A 58 -13.85 10.16 -3.52
CA ARG A 58 -14.42 10.39 -2.18
C ARG A 58 -15.89 9.99 -2.10
N ALA A 59 -16.16 8.87 -1.42
CA ALA A 59 -17.21 8.87 -0.42
C ALA A 59 -16.49 8.81 0.93
N MET A 60 -16.51 9.93 1.64
CA MET A 60 -15.94 10.11 2.96
C MET A 60 -16.55 9.09 3.92
N ARG A 61 -15.83 8.01 4.23
CA ARG A 61 -15.99 7.30 5.50
C ARG A 61 -14.75 7.59 6.32
N GLU A 62 -14.78 8.75 6.96
CA GLU A 62 -14.08 8.91 8.23
C GLU A 62 -14.55 7.79 9.16
N GLU A 63 -13.56 7.14 9.78
CA GLU A 63 -13.67 6.36 11.01
C GLU A 63 -14.62 5.14 10.97
N CYS A 64 -14.11 4.04 10.41
CA CYS A 64 -14.43 2.74 10.99
C CYS A 64 -13.45 2.48 12.15
N GLU A 65 -13.53 3.33 13.18
CA GLU A 65 -13.06 2.98 14.51
C GLU A 65 -14.32 2.53 15.27
N GLU A 66 -14.54 1.22 15.33
CA GLU A 66 -15.62 0.63 16.13
C GLU A 66 -15.46 1.09 17.59
N ARG A 67 -16.41 1.89 18.07
CA ARG A 67 -16.71 2.09 19.49
C ARG A 67 -18.16 1.74 19.75
#